data_AF-A0A015JSP6-F1
#
_entry.id   AF-A0A015JSP6-F1
#
_cell.length_a   1.000
_cell.length_b   1.000
_cell.length_c   1.000
_cell.angle_alpha   90.00
_cell.angle_beta   90.00
_cell.angle_gamma   90.00
#
_symmetry.space_group_name_H-M   'P 1'
#
loop_
_entity.id
_entity.type
_entity.pdbx_description
1 polymer ?
#
loop_
_entity_poly.entity_id
_entity_poly.type
_entity_poly.pdbx_seq_one_letter_code
_entity_poly.pdbx_strand_id
1 'polypeptide(L)'
;MQALRWLKTNNKFYRDIEIDSDVLQTLPENDSIEMHLSQLIDDNDRPNEQRLDQVDDENNEDNEDNFISQNFEERAINEILNRMHNDRERAVIDWLRNEIFPIDEFHTCGYIARAFPTLYPWGTADLNDYRVKEIKPAEYSKHLLIYKDGQFTHHPQWRYFALNTIMRWRALSEGKVFV
;
A
#
# COMPACT_ATOMS: atom_id res chain seq x y z
N MET A 1 -2.29 19.46 3.82
CA MET A 1 -1.00 19.93 4.42
C MET A 1 -1.04 20.15 5.94
N GLN A 2 -2.02 20.88 6.50
CA GLN A 2 -2.03 21.20 7.95
C GLN A 2 -2.10 19.96 8.86
N ALA A 3 -2.88 18.95 8.49
CA ALA A 3 -3.02 17.72 9.28
C ALA A 3 -1.71 16.94 9.46
N LEU A 4 -0.89 16.83 8.41
CA LEU A 4 0.41 16.14 8.48
C LEU A 4 1.39 16.87 9.39
N ARG A 5 1.46 18.20 9.27
CA ARG A 5 2.29 19.04 10.15
C ARG A 5 1.82 18.98 11.60
N TRP A 6 0.50 18.96 11.80
CA TRP A 6 -0.10 18.77 13.12
C TRP A 6 0.29 17.41 13.70
N LEU A 7 0.18 16.32 12.93
CA LEU A 7 0.53 14.97 13.38
C LEU A 7 2.01 14.88 13.78
N LYS A 8 2.92 15.40 12.95
CA LYS A 8 4.36 15.45 13.25
C LYS A 8 4.67 16.21 14.55
N THR A 9 3.91 17.28 14.83
CA THR A 9 4.12 18.11 16.03
C THR A 9 3.56 17.46 17.29
N ASN A 10 2.40 16.82 17.20
CA ASN A 10 1.60 16.41 18.37
C ASN A 10 1.70 14.91 18.70
N ASN A 11 1.93 14.05 17.70
CA ASN A 11 2.01 12.62 17.90
C ASN A 11 3.45 12.20 18.19
N LYS A 12 3.67 11.57 19.35
CA LYS A 12 5.01 11.16 19.82
C LYS A 12 5.73 10.21 18.86
N PHE A 13 5.01 9.43 18.04
CA PHE A 13 5.60 8.45 17.13
C PHE A 13 5.93 8.99 15.73
N TYR A 14 5.51 10.22 15.42
CA TYR A 14 5.67 10.81 14.08
C TYR A 14 6.59 12.02 14.07
N ARG A 15 7.32 12.28 15.16
CA ARG A 15 8.21 13.45 15.27
C ARG A 15 9.37 13.40 14.27
N ASP A 16 9.86 12.20 14.01
CA ASP A 16 11.09 11.97 13.24
C ASP A 16 10.83 11.68 11.76
N ILE A 17 9.59 11.81 11.28
CA ILE A 17 9.27 11.61 9.86
C ILE A 17 9.79 12.77 9.02
N GLU A 18 10.37 12.47 7.87
CA GLU A 18 10.66 13.47 6.85
C GLU A 18 9.47 13.60 5.90
N ILE A 19 9.09 14.84 5.60
CA ILE A 19 7.95 15.14 4.73
C ILE A 19 8.50 15.88 3.53
N ASP A 20 8.59 15.19 2.40
CA ASP A 20 8.93 15.80 1.12
C ASP A 20 7.75 16.65 0.63
N SER A 21 7.93 17.97 0.65
CA SER A 21 6.86 18.90 0.26
C SER A 21 6.72 19.03 -1.26
N ASP A 22 7.76 18.66 -2.01
CA ASP A 22 7.75 18.77 -3.47
C ASP A 22 6.98 17.59 -4.05
N VAL A 23 7.28 16.37 -3.59
CA VAL A 23 6.52 15.15 -3.97
C VAL A 23 5.07 15.23 -3.49
N LEU A 24 4.81 15.78 -2.30
CA LEU A 24 3.42 15.94 -1.84
C LEU A 24 2.59 16.89 -2.71
N GLN A 25 3.23 17.88 -3.35
CA GLN A 25 2.54 18.81 -4.25
C GLN A 25 2.20 18.18 -5.60
N THR A 26 2.87 17.09 -6.00
CA THR A 26 2.56 16.37 -7.23
C THR A 26 1.38 15.40 -7.06
N LEU A 27 0.92 15.14 -5.83
CA LEU A 27 -0.21 14.26 -5.59
C LEU A 27 -1.54 14.92 -5.98
N PRO A 28 -2.45 14.20 -6.65
CA PRO A 28 -3.79 14.70 -6.93
C PRO A 28 -4.57 14.95 -5.63
N GLU A 29 -5.39 16.01 -5.59
CA GLU A 29 -6.12 16.40 -4.37
C GLU A 29 -7.23 15.41 -3.97
N ASN A 30 -7.95 14.83 -4.94
CA ASN A 30 -9.08 13.94 -4.69
C ASN A 30 -9.11 12.70 -5.61
N ASP A 31 -8.06 12.47 -6.41
CA ASP A 31 -8.00 11.34 -7.34
C ASP A 31 -7.10 10.21 -6.81
N SER A 32 -7.29 9.01 -7.37
CA SER A 32 -6.47 7.85 -7.04
C SER A 32 -5.03 8.06 -7.49
N ILE A 33 -4.08 7.72 -6.62
CA ILE A 33 -2.65 7.66 -6.96
C ILE A 33 -2.27 6.34 -7.65
N GLU A 34 -3.20 5.41 -7.84
CA GLU A 34 -2.94 4.08 -8.39
C GLU A 34 -2.21 4.13 -9.73
N MET A 35 -2.58 5.07 -10.60
CA MET A 35 -1.93 5.25 -11.89
C MET A 35 -0.54 5.93 -11.82
N HIS A 36 -0.17 6.49 -10.67
CA HIS A 36 1.14 7.09 -10.43
C HIS A 36 2.10 6.13 -9.74
N LEU A 37 1.62 4.99 -9.24
CA LEU A 37 2.47 3.98 -8.60
C LEU A 37 3.25 3.20 -9.65
N SER A 38 4.53 2.93 -9.36
CA SER A 38 5.37 2.07 -10.19
C SER A 38 4.68 0.73 -10.43
N GLN A 39 4.46 0.37 -11.70
CA GLN A 39 4.00 -0.98 -12.03
C GLN A 39 5.10 -1.97 -11.62
N LEU A 40 4.76 -2.96 -10.80
CA LEU A 40 5.64 -4.07 -10.52
C LEU A 40 5.75 -4.88 -11.82
N ILE A 41 6.85 -4.74 -12.54
CA ILE A 41 7.17 -5.65 -13.64
C ILE A 41 7.46 -6.99 -12.98
N ASP A 42 6.57 -7.95 -13.14
CA ASP A 42 6.83 -9.34 -12.78
C ASP A 42 7.98 -9.81 -13.69
N ASP A 43 9.09 -10.31 -13.11
CA ASP A 43 10.26 -10.76 -13.88
C ASP A 43 9.91 -11.89 -14.87
N ASN A 44 8.72 -12.48 -14.76
CA ASN A 44 8.17 -13.49 -15.65
C ASN A 44 7.62 -12.93 -16.99
N ASP A 45 7.39 -11.63 -17.12
CA ASP A 45 6.84 -10.99 -18.33
C ASP A 45 7.92 -10.45 -19.29
N ARG A 46 9.19 -10.81 -19.08
CA ARG A 46 10.22 -10.53 -20.09
C ARG A 46 9.85 -11.31 -21.36
N PRO A 47 9.66 -10.63 -22.51
CA PRO A 47 9.47 -11.34 -23.77
C PRO A 47 10.71 -12.20 -23.99
N ASN A 48 10.54 -13.51 -24.13
CA ASN A 48 11.61 -14.42 -24.51
C ASN A 48 12.21 -13.93 -25.84
N GLU A 49 13.35 -13.25 -25.77
CA GLU A 49 14.13 -12.94 -26.96
C GLU A 49 14.66 -14.26 -27.56
N GLN A 50 14.15 -14.54 -28.76
CA GLN A 50 14.79 -15.33 -29.81
C GLN A 50 14.86 -16.85 -29.64
N ARG A 51 13.88 -17.52 -30.27
CA ARG A 51 14.15 -18.70 -31.09
C ARG A 51 13.43 -18.55 -32.43
N LEU A 52 14.15 -17.98 -33.40
CA LEU A 52 13.80 -18.07 -34.81
C LEU A 52 14.10 -19.51 -35.26
N ASP A 53 13.13 -20.41 -35.12
CA ASP A 53 13.17 -21.68 -35.83
C ASP A 53 12.65 -21.43 -37.24
N GLN A 54 13.59 -21.55 -38.19
CA GLN A 54 13.42 -21.47 -39.63
C GLN A 54 12.36 -22.49 -40.06
N VAL A 55 11.35 -22.05 -40.82
CA VAL A 55 10.50 -22.95 -41.59
C VAL A 55 10.75 -22.61 -43.05
N ASP A 56 11.43 -23.54 -43.72
CA ASP A 56 11.71 -23.51 -45.14
C ASP A 56 10.42 -23.53 -45.97
N ASP A 57 10.54 -22.88 -47.13
CA ASP A 57 9.62 -22.74 -48.26
C ASP A 57 8.65 -23.90 -48.53
N GLU A 58 7.42 -23.56 -48.93
CA GLU A 58 6.91 -23.92 -50.27
C GLU A 58 5.60 -23.18 -50.62
N ASN A 59 5.70 -22.27 -51.60
CA ASN A 59 4.73 -21.90 -52.64
C ASN A 59 3.24 -21.69 -52.28
N ASN A 60 2.75 -20.45 -52.40
CA ASN A 60 1.99 -20.03 -53.59
C ASN A 60 1.54 -18.57 -53.53
N GLU A 61 1.68 -17.94 -54.69
CA GLU A 61 0.91 -16.84 -55.29
C GLU A 61 -0.21 -16.25 -54.43
N ASP A 62 -0.05 -14.98 -54.02
CA ASP A 62 -0.93 -13.89 -54.46
C ASP A 62 -0.39 -12.55 -53.94
N ASN A 63 0.11 -11.74 -54.89
CA ASN A 63 0.53 -10.37 -54.66
C ASN A 63 -0.72 -9.49 -54.53
N GLU A 64 -1.22 -9.21 -53.32
CA GLU A 64 -2.02 -7.98 -53.10
C GLU A 64 -2.16 -7.45 -51.66
N ASP A 65 -1.42 -7.94 -50.66
CA ASP A 65 -1.60 -7.50 -49.25
C ASP A 65 -0.44 -6.72 -48.62
N ASN A 66 0.49 -6.19 -49.43
CA ASN A 66 1.63 -5.41 -48.91
C ASN A 66 1.31 -3.94 -48.55
N PHE A 67 0.11 -3.43 -48.83
CA PHE A 67 -0.23 -2.01 -48.60
C PHE A 67 -1.06 -1.74 -47.34
N ILE A 68 -1.62 -2.79 -46.70
CA ILE A 68 -2.43 -2.64 -45.48
C ILE A 68 -1.58 -2.87 -44.22
N SER A 69 -0.48 -3.63 -44.31
CA SER A 69 0.39 -3.97 -43.18
C SER A 69 1.14 -2.75 -42.60
N GLN A 70 1.70 -1.88 -43.44
CA GLN A 70 2.49 -0.72 -42.97
C GLN A 70 1.66 0.28 -42.15
N ASN A 71 0.39 0.50 -42.52
CA ASN A 71 -0.47 1.47 -41.84
C ASN A 71 -0.95 0.99 -40.46
N PHE A 72 -1.07 -0.33 -40.26
CA PHE A 72 -1.41 -0.89 -38.96
C PHE A 72 -0.20 -0.93 -38.03
N GLU A 73 0.96 -1.32 -38.54
CA GLU A 73 2.22 -1.32 -37.79
C GLU A 73 2.60 0.10 -37.36
N GLU A 74 2.53 1.10 -38.23
CA GLU A 74 2.81 2.49 -37.84
C GLU A 74 1.82 3.01 -36.78
N ARG A 75 0.54 2.65 -36.86
CA ARG A 75 -0.43 3.02 -35.81
C ARG A 75 -0.10 2.34 -34.49
N ALA A 76 0.22 1.04 -34.50
CA ALA A 76 0.58 0.31 -33.30
C ALA A 76 1.88 0.87 -32.67
N ILE A 77 2.89 1.17 -33.49
CA ILE A 77 4.15 1.77 -33.05
C ILE A 77 3.91 3.16 -32.47
N ASN A 78 3.14 4.01 -33.16
CA ASN A 78 2.81 5.35 -32.67
C ASN A 78 1.96 5.30 -31.39
N GLU A 79 1.07 4.32 -31.25
CA GLU A 79 0.30 4.10 -30.04
C GLU A 79 1.18 3.65 -28.86
N ILE A 80 2.13 2.75 -29.10
CA ILE A 80 3.13 2.34 -28.10
C ILE A 80 4.04 3.51 -27.71
N LEU A 81 4.53 4.28 -28.69
CA LEU A 81 5.36 5.46 -28.43
C LEU A 81 4.61 6.54 -27.64
N ASN A 82 3.32 6.76 -27.94
CA ASN A 82 2.49 7.68 -27.19
C ASN A 82 2.25 7.18 -25.75
N ARG A 83 2.03 5.87 -25.55
CA ARG A 83 1.93 5.28 -24.20
C ARG A 83 3.23 5.46 -23.43
N MET A 84 4.38 5.16 -24.04
CA MET A 84 5.69 5.34 -23.44
C MET A 84 6.03 6.81 -23.14
N HIS A 85 5.59 7.74 -23.99
CA HIS A 85 5.78 9.17 -23.78
C HIS A 85 4.94 9.67 -22.60
N ASN A 86 3.66 9.27 -22.54
CA ASN A 86 2.78 9.58 -21.43
C ASN A 86 3.25 8.96 -20.10
N ASP A 87 3.83 7.75 -20.14
CA ASP A 87 4.40 7.10 -18.97
C ASP A 87 5.72 7.77 -18.51
N ARG A 88 6.51 8.33 -19.43
CA ARG A 88 7.74 9.09 -19.11
C ARG A 88 7.46 10.46 -18.50
N GLU A 89 6.36 11.10 -18.87
CA GLU A 89 5.96 12.40 -18.30
C GLU A 89 5.23 12.26 -16.95
N ARG A 90 4.82 11.04 -16.58
CA ARG A 90 4.22 10.76 -15.29
C ARG A 90 5.27 10.76 -14.20
N ALA A 91 5.02 11.52 -13.14
CA ALA A 91 5.74 11.37 -11.88
C ALA A 91 5.42 9.99 -11.31
N VAL A 92 6.33 9.03 -11.50
CA VAL A 92 6.23 7.68 -10.96
C VAL A 92 6.62 7.72 -9.48
N ILE A 93 5.71 7.27 -8.62
CA ILE A 93 5.94 7.11 -7.19
C ILE A 93 6.45 5.69 -6.96
N ASP A 94 7.66 5.58 -6.43
CA ASP A 94 8.21 4.30 -5.99
C ASP A 94 7.37 3.74 -4.84
N TRP A 95 7.23 2.41 -4.83
CA TRP A 95 6.68 1.72 -3.67
C TRP A 95 7.53 2.01 -2.44
N LEU A 96 6.87 2.17 -1.29
CA LEU A 96 7.55 2.31 -0.01
C LEU A 96 8.47 1.10 0.20
N ARG A 97 9.75 1.36 0.52
CA ARG A 97 10.65 0.28 0.92
C ARG A 97 10.14 -0.27 2.24
N ASN A 98 9.90 -1.58 2.25
CA ASN A 98 9.65 -2.29 3.48
C ASN A 98 10.86 -2.13 4.41
N GLU A 99 10.60 -1.87 5.69
CA GLU A 99 11.66 -1.94 6.69
C GLU A 99 12.24 -3.36 6.72
N ILE A 100 13.54 -3.47 6.98
CA ILE A 100 14.27 -4.75 7.01
C ILE A 100 13.72 -5.68 8.10
N PHE A 101 13.14 -5.09 9.15
CA PHE A 101 12.64 -5.82 10.32
C PHE A 101 11.11 -5.86 10.33
N PRO A 102 10.50 -7.04 10.55
CA PRO A 102 9.06 -7.16 10.71
C PRO A 102 8.61 -6.43 11.98
N ILE A 103 7.45 -5.78 11.91
CA ILE A 103 6.83 -5.12 13.05
C ILE A 103 6.12 -6.17 13.92
N ASP A 104 6.40 -6.13 15.22
CA ASP A 104 5.81 -7.02 16.22
C ASP A 104 4.66 -6.33 16.97
N GLU A 105 3.44 -6.87 16.92
CA GLU A 105 2.28 -6.29 17.60
C GLU A 105 2.35 -6.33 19.13
N PHE A 106 3.16 -7.21 19.74
CA PHE A 106 3.24 -7.39 21.20
C PHE A 106 4.33 -6.54 21.84
N HIS A 107 5.43 -6.31 21.12
CA HIS A 107 6.61 -5.63 21.65
C HIS A 107 6.86 -4.25 21.03
N THR A 108 6.19 -3.93 19.91
CA THR A 108 6.32 -2.59 19.31
C THR A 108 5.49 -1.59 20.10
N CYS A 109 6.18 -0.60 20.68
CA CYS A 109 5.52 0.51 21.36
C CYS A 109 4.65 1.31 20.37
N GLY A 110 3.41 1.59 20.76
CA GLY A 110 2.51 2.41 19.96
C GLY A 110 2.02 1.76 18.68
N TYR A 111 2.08 0.44 18.57
CA TYR A 111 1.69 -0.30 17.36
C TYR A 111 0.32 0.14 16.83
N ILE A 112 -0.70 0.18 17.69
CA ILE A 112 -2.07 0.57 17.34
C ILE A 112 -2.14 2.08 17.06
N ALA A 113 -1.48 2.87 17.90
CA ALA A 113 -1.47 4.32 17.78
C ALA A 113 -0.79 4.81 16.49
N ARG A 114 0.21 4.07 15.99
CA ARG A 114 0.87 4.26 14.69
C ARG A 114 0.02 3.74 13.53
N ALA A 115 -0.74 2.66 13.70
CA ALA A 115 -1.60 2.17 12.63
C ALA A 115 -2.81 3.09 12.38
N PHE A 116 -3.33 3.77 13.41
CA PHE A 116 -4.53 4.60 13.33
C PHE A 116 -4.30 6.03 13.88
N PRO A 117 -3.43 6.84 13.25
CA PRO A 117 -3.07 8.16 13.76
C PRO A 117 -4.25 9.13 13.87
N THR A 118 -5.31 8.92 13.08
CA THR A 118 -6.57 9.69 13.14
C THR A 118 -7.38 9.40 14.40
N LEU A 119 -7.28 8.19 14.96
CA LEU A 119 -7.96 7.78 16.18
C LEU A 119 -7.11 8.01 17.43
N TYR A 120 -5.79 8.03 17.27
CA TYR A 120 -4.81 8.26 18.34
C TYR A 120 -3.95 9.50 18.06
N PRO A 121 -4.53 10.70 18.03
CA PRO A 121 -3.85 11.89 17.54
C PRO A 121 -2.59 12.28 18.35
N TRP A 122 -2.52 11.95 19.64
CA TRP A 122 -1.33 12.19 20.49
C TRP A 122 -0.39 10.98 20.59
N GLY A 123 -0.74 9.84 20.00
CA GLY A 123 0.04 8.61 20.13
C GLY A 123 -0.07 7.98 21.53
N THR A 124 -1.20 8.14 22.23
CA THR A 124 -1.40 7.67 23.61
C THR A 124 -2.55 6.68 23.70
N ALA A 125 -2.61 5.91 24.79
CA ALA A 125 -3.65 4.93 25.05
C ALA A 125 -3.57 3.71 24.13
N ASP A 126 -2.37 3.36 23.68
CA ASP A 126 -2.10 2.12 22.96
C ASP A 126 -2.30 0.91 23.89
N LEU A 127 -2.69 -0.26 23.37
CA LEU A 127 -2.90 -1.46 24.20
C LEU A 127 -1.66 -1.83 25.01
N ASN A 128 -0.46 -1.68 24.43
CA ASN A 128 0.81 -2.03 25.07
C ASN A 128 1.39 -0.90 25.94
N ASP A 129 0.74 0.27 26.02
CA ASP A 129 1.19 1.36 26.90
C ASP A 129 1.16 0.89 28.38
N TYR A 130 2.14 1.36 29.16
CA TYR A 130 2.21 1.11 30.60
C TYR A 130 0.94 1.58 31.31
N ARG A 131 0.37 0.74 32.17
CA ARG A 131 -0.80 1.03 33.00
C ARG A 131 -0.64 0.45 34.39
N VAL A 132 -1.15 1.17 35.38
CA VAL A 132 -1.22 0.69 36.78
C VAL A 132 -2.11 -0.54 36.89
N LYS A 133 -3.20 -0.58 36.12
CA LYS A 133 -4.11 -1.72 36.02
C LYS A 133 -3.95 -2.38 34.66
N GLU A 134 -3.73 -3.68 34.67
CA GLU A 134 -3.77 -4.49 33.45
C GLU A 134 -5.16 -4.44 32.82
N ILE A 135 -5.21 -4.26 31.50
CA ILE A 135 -6.46 -4.22 30.72
C ILE A 135 -6.38 -5.32 29.67
N LYS A 136 -7.39 -6.18 29.62
CA LYS A 136 -7.45 -7.23 28.60
C LYS A 136 -7.80 -6.63 27.22
N PRO A 137 -7.33 -7.22 26.10
CA PRO A 137 -7.62 -6.71 24.76
C PRO A 137 -9.12 -6.52 24.46
N ALA A 138 -9.97 -7.42 24.99
CA ALA A 138 -11.42 -7.32 24.86
C ALA A 138 -12.02 -6.13 25.64
N GLU A 139 -11.54 -5.89 26.86
CA GLU A 139 -11.98 -4.75 27.68
C GLU A 139 -11.53 -3.43 27.05
N TYR A 140 -10.27 -3.37 26.62
CA TYR A 140 -9.72 -2.26 25.86
C TYR A 140 -10.58 -1.90 24.65
N SER A 141 -10.87 -2.89 23.79
CA SER A 141 -11.64 -2.67 22.57
C SER A 141 -13.08 -2.25 22.87
N LYS A 142 -13.70 -2.85 23.89
CA LYS A 142 -15.05 -2.47 24.35
C LYS A 142 -15.11 -1.01 24.79
N HIS A 143 -14.14 -0.55 25.56
CA HIS A 143 -14.08 0.84 26.02
C HIS A 143 -13.92 1.83 24.87
N LEU A 144 -13.13 1.47 23.85
CA LEU A 144 -12.95 2.33 22.68
C LEU A 144 -14.19 2.40 21.78
N LEU A 145 -14.94 1.31 21.64
CA LEU A 145 -16.20 1.31 20.87
C LEU A 145 -17.25 2.28 21.44
N ILE A 146 -17.29 2.44 22.76
CA ILE A 146 -18.22 3.36 23.46
C ILE A 146 -17.60 4.74 23.75
N TYR A 147 -16.39 5.02 23.25
CA TYR A 147 -15.68 6.24 23.56
C TYR A 147 -16.36 7.45 22.93
N LYS A 148 -16.75 8.42 23.78
CA LYS A 148 -17.31 9.76 23.48
C LYS A 148 -18.07 9.88 22.17
N ASP A 149 -17.34 10.07 21.08
CA ASP A 149 -17.87 10.47 19.77
C ASP A 149 -18.10 9.27 18.83
N GLY A 150 -17.90 8.04 19.32
CA GLY A 150 -18.03 6.82 18.52
C GLY A 150 -17.03 6.73 17.36
N GLN A 151 -15.95 7.51 17.39
CA GLN A 151 -14.94 7.58 16.32
C GLN A 151 -14.40 6.19 15.94
N PHE A 152 -14.18 5.32 16.94
CA PHE A 152 -13.70 3.96 16.77
C PHE A 152 -14.76 3.05 16.13
N THR A 153 -16.03 3.29 16.46
CA THR A 153 -17.16 2.55 15.91
C THR A 153 -17.40 2.90 14.45
N HIS A 154 -17.20 4.16 14.04
CA HIS A 154 -17.42 4.59 12.66
C HIS A 154 -16.21 4.36 11.74
N HIS A 155 -15.03 4.13 12.30
CA HIS A 155 -13.83 3.91 11.49
C HIS A 155 -13.94 2.62 10.66
N PRO A 156 -13.68 2.66 9.34
CA PRO A 156 -13.96 1.55 8.42
C PRO A 156 -13.19 0.28 8.78
N GLN A 157 -11.93 0.42 9.21
CA GLN A 157 -11.02 -0.71 9.43
C GLN A 157 -10.80 -1.05 10.91
N TRP A 158 -11.09 -0.13 11.84
CA TRP A 158 -10.62 -0.29 13.22
C TRP A 158 -11.34 -1.43 13.94
N ARG A 159 -12.65 -1.61 13.67
CA ARG A 159 -13.45 -2.71 14.25
C ARG A 159 -12.91 -4.09 13.87
N TYR A 160 -12.54 -4.26 12.59
CA TYR A 160 -11.94 -5.50 12.11
C TYR A 160 -10.56 -5.72 12.70
N PHE A 161 -9.74 -4.67 12.79
CA PHE A 161 -8.45 -4.72 13.46
C PHE A 161 -8.60 -5.15 14.94
N ALA A 162 -9.52 -4.54 15.68
CA ALA A 162 -9.75 -4.85 17.09
C ALA A 162 -10.22 -6.31 17.27
N LEU A 163 -11.14 -6.77 16.43
CA LEU A 163 -11.59 -8.17 16.43
C LEU A 163 -10.45 -9.15 16.16
N ASN A 164 -9.66 -8.91 15.11
CA ASN A 164 -8.52 -9.75 14.74
C ASN A 164 -7.46 -9.79 15.86
N THR A 165 -7.22 -8.64 16.51
CA THR A 165 -6.30 -8.55 17.65
C THR A 165 -6.81 -9.42 18.80
N ILE A 166 -8.08 -9.31 19.18
CA ILE A 166 -8.67 -10.15 20.24
C ILE A 166 -8.52 -11.65 19.91
N MET A 167 -8.79 -12.04 18.67
CA MET A 167 -8.68 -13.44 18.22
C MET A 167 -7.25 -13.96 18.34
N ARG A 168 -6.24 -13.20 17.88
CA ARG A 168 -4.82 -13.59 17.98
C ARG A 168 -4.37 -13.75 19.41
N TRP A 169 -4.68 -12.78 20.27
CA TRP A 169 -4.31 -12.83 21.69
C TRP A 169 -4.96 -14.02 22.41
N ARG A 170 -6.20 -14.35 22.07
CA ARG A 170 -6.89 -15.53 22.60
C ARG A 170 -6.21 -16.82 22.14
N ALA A 171 -5.91 -16.96 20.85
CA ALA A 171 -5.21 -18.12 20.31
C ALA A 171 -3.85 -18.36 20.99
N LEU A 172 -3.10 -17.28 21.25
CA LEU A 172 -1.82 -17.37 21.98
C LEU A 172 -1.99 -17.79 23.44
N SER A 173 -3.08 -17.37 24.11
CA SER A 173 -3.35 -17.81 25.48
C SER A 173 -3.75 -19.29 25.56
N GLU A 174 -4.52 -19.78 24.58
CA GLU A 174 -5.02 -21.15 24.54
C GLU A 174 -3.94 -22.14 24.04
N GLY A 175 -3.05 -21.71 23.14
CA GLY A 175 -1.93 -22.51 22.66
C GLY A 175 -0.86 -22.81 23.72
N LYS A 176 -0.75 -21.96 24.75
CA LYS A 176 0.16 -22.18 25.90
C LYS A 176 -0.26 -23.33 26.82
N VAL A 177 -1.47 -23.87 26.66
CA VAL A 177 -2.00 -24.97 27.49
C VAL A 177 -1.47 -26.34 27.05
N PHE A 178 -0.84 -26.44 25.87
CA PHE A 178 -0.32 -27.69 25.29
C PHE A 178 1.20 -27.86 25.40
N VAL A 179 1.87 -27.18 26.33
CA VAL A 179 3.32 -27.31 26.60
C VAL A 179 3.55 -27.97 27.95
#